data_AF-A0A227J4L1-F1
#
_entry.id   AF-A0A227J4L1-F1
#
_cell.length_a   1.000
_cell.length_b   1.000
_cell.length_c   1.000
_cell.angle_alpha   90.00
_cell.angle_beta   90.00
_cell.angle_gamma   90.00
#
_symmetry.space_group_name_H-M   'P 1'
#
loop_
_entity.id
_entity.type
_entity.pdbx_description
1 polymer ?
#
loop_
_entity_poly.entity_id
_entity_poly.type
_entity_poly.pdbx_seq_one_letter_code
_entity_poly.pdbx_strand_id
1 'polypeptide(L)'
;KLAMQMPVEALLGLYSSVGFGELSGLNLVGEVTGIFPTRTRWSPIERATIAFGYGLSITPIQLAHAYATLGNLGKYEPIHIIESNDRDMSRQVVSKENARLVLD
;
A
#
# COMPACT_ATOMS: atom_id res chain seq x y z
N LYS A 1 -16.79 -6.49 9.98
CA LYS A 1 -17.21 -5.14 9.52
C LYS A 1 -16.18 -4.05 9.86
N LEU A 2 -14.88 -4.39 9.94
CA LEU A 2 -13.83 -3.47 10.41
C LEU A 2 -13.74 -2.19 9.57
N ALA A 3 -13.68 -2.31 8.25
CA ALA A 3 -13.59 -1.17 7.33
C ALA A 3 -14.76 -0.17 7.45
N MET A 4 -15.93 -0.64 7.88
CA MET A 4 -17.11 0.21 8.09
C MET A 4 -17.08 0.96 9.42
N GLN A 5 -16.26 0.50 10.36
CA GLN A 5 -16.10 1.08 11.70
C GLN A 5 -14.92 2.04 11.79
N MET A 6 -14.12 2.18 10.72
CA MET A 6 -12.99 3.09 10.63
C MET A 6 -13.28 4.24 9.65
N PRO A 7 -12.58 5.38 9.79
CA PRO A 7 -12.53 6.40 8.76
C PRO A 7 -12.00 5.80 7.45
N VAL A 8 -12.57 6.19 6.30
CA VAL A 8 -12.12 5.68 4.99
C VAL A 8 -10.70 6.17 4.68
N GLU A 9 -10.35 7.32 5.21
CA GLU A 9 -9.03 7.94 5.14
C GLU A 9 -7.96 7.06 5.76
N ALA A 10 -8.29 6.29 6.82
CA ALA A 10 -7.34 5.35 7.42
C ALA A 10 -7.02 4.19 6.46
N LEU A 11 -8.04 3.69 5.75
CA LEU A 11 -7.88 2.62 4.77
C LEU A 11 -7.10 3.09 3.54
N LEU A 12 -7.48 4.25 2.99
CA LEU A 12 -6.80 4.85 1.84
C LEU A 12 -5.37 5.27 2.20
N GLY A 13 -5.18 5.83 3.39
CA GLY A 13 -3.88 6.21 3.92
C GLY A 13 -2.95 5.00 4.05
N LEU A 14 -3.46 3.86 4.53
CA LEU A 14 -2.68 2.63 4.56
C LEU A 14 -2.27 2.17 3.16
N TYR A 15 -3.20 2.13 2.20
CA TYR A 15 -2.90 1.74 0.82
C TYR A 15 -1.87 2.65 0.15
N SER A 16 -2.01 3.97 0.31
CA SER A 16 -1.00 4.92 -0.18
C SER A 16 0.33 4.76 0.56
N SER A 17 0.32 4.46 1.87
CA SER A 17 1.56 4.28 2.63
C SER A 17 2.38 3.07 2.19
N VAL A 18 1.75 2.04 1.63
CA VAL A 18 2.45 0.87 1.07
C VAL A 18 2.80 1.03 -0.42
N GLY A 19 2.52 2.18 -1.03
CA GLY A 19 2.91 2.51 -2.40
C GLY A 19 1.84 2.28 -3.47
N PHE A 20 0.57 2.07 -3.11
CA PHE A 20 -0.49 1.96 -4.12
C PHE A 20 -0.80 3.32 -4.74
N GLY A 21 -0.96 3.34 -6.07
CA GLY A 21 -1.22 4.58 -6.82
C GLY A 21 0.02 5.39 -7.16
N GLU A 22 1.22 4.92 -6.76
CA GLU A 22 2.50 5.57 -7.02
C GLU A 22 3.38 4.69 -7.94
N LEU A 23 4.30 5.29 -8.70
CA LEU A 23 5.31 4.53 -9.42
C LEU A 23 6.25 3.85 -8.39
N SER A 24 6.75 2.66 -8.70
CA SER A 24 7.65 1.90 -7.82
C SER A 24 9.04 2.53 -7.64
N GLY A 25 9.39 3.51 -8.49
CA GLY A 25 10.69 4.16 -8.49
C GLY A 25 11.78 3.40 -9.27
N LEU A 26 11.44 2.24 -9.85
CA LEU A 26 12.36 1.44 -10.65
C LEU A 26 12.65 2.02 -12.05
N ASN A 27 11.89 3.04 -12.47
CA ASN A 27 12.03 3.70 -13.78
C ASN A 27 11.98 2.70 -14.96
N LEU A 28 11.14 1.67 -14.84
CA LEU A 28 10.94 0.69 -15.89
C LEU A 28 10.12 1.28 -17.04
N VAL A 29 10.48 0.90 -18.27
CA VAL A 29 9.72 1.31 -19.46
C VAL A 29 8.32 0.69 -19.39
N GLY A 30 7.29 1.53 -19.52
CA GLY A 30 5.90 1.10 -19.48
C GLY A 30 5.33 0.89 -18.06
N GLU A 31 6.02 1.40 -17.03
CA GLU A 31 5.47 1.42 -15.68
C GLU A 31 4.18 2.24 -15.60
N VAL A 32 3.21 1.73 -14.84
CA VAL A 32 1.92 2.38 -14.59
C VAL A 32 1.64 2.42 -13.09
N THR A 33 0.89 3.42 -12.65
CA THR A 33 0.51 3.61 -11.24
C THR A 33 -0.68 2.77 -10.80
N GLY A 34 -1.37 2.13 -11.75
CA GLY A 34 -2.68 1.53 -11.53
C GLY A 34 -3.79 2.59 -11.43
N ILE A 35 -4.90 2.25 -10.78
CA ILE A 35 -6.05 3.13 -10.56
C ILE A 35 -6.26 3.25 -9.05
N PHE A 36 -6.03 4.44 -8.50
CA PHE A 36 -6.29 4.75 -7.10
C PHE A 36 -7.43 5.77 -6.98
N PRO A 37 -8.39 5.58 -6.07
CA PRO A 37 -9.55 6.46 -5.97
C PRO A 37 -9.18 7.82 -5.39
N THR A 38 -9.54 8.89 -6.11
CA THR A 38 -9.28 10.30 -5.73
C THR A 38 -10.53 11.06 -5.25
N ARG A 39 -11.62 10.33 -4.99
CA ARG A 39 -12.93 10.91 -4.66
C ARG A 39 -13.01 11.36 -3.20
N THR A 40 -13.72 12.46 -2.96
CA THR A 40 -13.93 13.04 -1.61
C THR A 40 -15.15 12.49 -0.89
N ARG A 41 -16.10 11.86 -1.59
CA ARG A 41 -17.33 11.31 -1.01
C ARG A 41 -17.37 9.79 -1.20
N TRP A 42 -17.73 9.07 -0.13
CA TRP A 42 -17.77 7.62 -0.09
C TRP A 42 -19.09 7.12 0.48
N SER A 43 -19.80 6.32 -0.30
CA SER A 43 -20.96 5.58 0.18
C SER A 43 -20.54 4.42 1.11
N PRO A 44 -21.45 3.90 1.95
CA PRO A 44 -21.20 2.71 2.76
C PRO A 44 -20.78 1.48 1.93
N ILE A 45 -21.37 1.28 0.75
CA ILE A 45 -21.03 0.14 -0.10
C ILE A 45 -19.62 0.27 -0.68
N GLU A 46 -19.24 1.46 -1.15
CA GLU A 46 -17.90 1.69 -1.69
C GLU A 46 -16.81 1.48 -0.63
N ARG A 47 -17.06 1.93 0.61
CA ARG A 47 -16.17 1.68 1.76
C ARG A 47 -15.98 0.21 2.05
N ALA A 48 -17.06 -0.57 1.96
CA ALA A 48 -16.97 -2.01 2.12
C ALA A 48 -16.16 -2.63 0.98
N THR A 49 -16.48 -2.30 -0.27
CA THR A 49 -15.86 -2.91 -1.46
C THR A 49 -14.37 -2.65 -1.56
N ILE A 50 -13.93 -1.45 -1.19
CA ILE A 50 -12.52 -1.12 -1.26
C ILE A 50 -11.66 -1.93 -0.28
N ALA A 51 -12.21 -2.30 0.88
CA ALA A 51 -11.50 -3.05 1.91
C ALA A 51 -11.13 -4.48 1.47
N PHE A 52 -11.82 -5.03 0.47
CA PHE A 52 -11.54 -6.33 -0.10
C PHE A 52 -11.10 -6.25 -1.57
N GLY A 53 -10.58 -5.08 -2.00
CA GLY A 53 -9.84 -4.93 -3.25
C GLY A 53 -10.65 -4.44 -4.47
N TYR A 54 -11.92 -4.09 -4.31
CA TYR A 54 -12.72 -3.55 -5.42
C TYR A 54 -12.69 -2.02 -5.44
N GLY A 55 -12.54 -1.44 -6.64
CA GLY A 55 -12.52 0.02 -6.83
C GLY A 55 -11.11 0.62 -6.80
N LEU A 56 -10.09 -0.22 -6.83
CA LEU A 56 -8.70 0.13 -7.13
C LEU A 56 -8.08 -0.92 -8.07
N SER A 57 -7.02 -0.55 -8.77
CA SER A 57 -6.19 -1.45 -9.56
C SER A 57 -4.73 -1.14 -9.24
N ILE A 58 -3.91 -2.17 -9.10
CA ILE A 58 -2.49 -2.07 -8.73
C ILE A 58 -1.64 -2.96 -9.63
N THR A 59 -0.37 -2.64 -9.75
CA THR A 59 0.58 -3.49 -10.47
C THR A 59 1.04 -4.67 -9.60
N PRO A 60 1.50 -5.77 -10.20
CA PRO A 60 2.12 -6.87 -9.44
C PRO A 60 3.31 -6.42 -8.58
N ILE A 61 4.10 -5.44 -9.04
CA ILE A 61 5.22 -4.89 -8.29
C ILE A 61 4.73 -4.14 -7.04
N GLN A 62 3.71 -3.29 -7.17
CA GLN A 62 3.10 -2.61 -6.01
C GLN A 62 2.55 -3.61 -4.99
N LEU A 63 1.91 -4.69 -5.45
CA LEU A 63 1.41 -5.74 -4.56
C LEU A 63 2.54 -6.47 -3.84
N ALA A 64 3.57 -6.89 -4.57
CA ALA A 64 4.75 -7.53 -3.99
C ALA A 64 5.43 -6.62 -2.95
N HIS A 65 5.50 -5.31 -3.24
CA HIS A 65 6.07 -4.31 -2.34
C HIS A 65 5.28 -4.15 -1.04
N ALA A 66 3.94 -4.14 -1.12
CA ALA A 66 3.09 -4.09 0.06
C ALA A 66 3.29 -5.32 0.97
N TYR A 67 3.42 -6.51 0.38
CA TYR A 67 3.73 -7.73 1.13
C TYR A 67 5.16 -7.72 1.69
N ALA A 68 6.14 -7.23 0.95
CA ALA A 68 7.50 -7.07 1.45
C ALA A 68 7.55 -6.10 2.63
N THR A 69 6.76 -5.02 2.58
CA THR A 69 6.61 -4.06 3.68
C THR A 69 6.00 -4.72 4.92
N LEU A 70 4.97 -5.56 4.74
CA LEU A 70 4.39 -6.33 5.84
C LEU A 70 5.41 -7.31 6.43
N GLY A 71 6.09 -8.09 5.59
CA GLY A 71 7.15 -9.02 5.99
C GLY A 71 8.35 -8.34 6.66
N ASN A 72 8.61 -7.08 6.32
CA ASN A 72 9.60 -6.22 6.96
C ASN A 72 9.05 -5.50 8.21
N LEU A 73 8.13 -6.14 8.93
CA LEU A 73 7.52 -5.65 10.17
C LEU A 73 6.93 -4.24 10.03
N GLY A 74 6.28 -3.97 8.90
CA GLY A 74 5.62 -2.71 8.60
C GLY A 74 6.56 -1.59 8.16
N LYS A 75 7.82 -1.89 7.82
CA LYS A 75 8.77 -0.91 7.29
C LYS A 75 8.81 -0.95 5.75
N TYR A 76 8.41 0.15 5.15
CA TYR A 76 8.52 0.40 3.73
C TYR A 76 9.98 0.72 3.38
N GLU A 77 10.51 0.03 2.38
CA GLU A 77 11.87 0.20 1.85
C GLU A 77 11.80 0.34 0.34
N PRO A 78 12.59 1.21 -0.30
CA PRO A 78 12.63 1.33 -1.76
C PRO A 78 12.95 0.00 -2.44
N ILE A 79 12.31 -0.26 -3.59
CA ILE A 79 12.59 -1.46 -4.39
C ILE A 79 13.82 -1.20 -5.24
N HIS A 80 14.70 -2.20 -5.34
CA HIS A 80 15.88 -2.14 -6.19
C HIS A 80 15.98 -3.41 -7.06
N ILE A 81 16.24 -3.25 -8.36
CA ILE A 81 16.56 -4.39 -9.26
C ILE A 81 18.06 -4.71 -9.20
N ILE A 82 18.88 -3.67 -9.03
CA ILE A 82 20.34 -3.74 -8.90
C ILE A 82 20.67 -3.52 -7.43
N GLU A 83 21.71 -4.17 -6.92
CA GLU A 83 22.17 -3.97 -5.56
C GLU A 83 22.43 -2.47 -5.28
N SER A 84 21.73 -1.95 -4.28
CA SER A 84 21.85 -0.58 -3.81
C SER A 84 21.65 -0.57 -2.30
N ASN A 85 22.46 0.22 -1.59
CA ASN A 85 22.35 0.42 -0.15
C ASN A 85 21.63 1.73 0.20
N ASP A 86 21.02 2.39 -0.80
CA ASP A 86 20.27 3.61 -0.57
C ASP A 86 18.94 3.30 0.14
N ARG A 87 18.77 3.91 1.31
CA ARG A 87 17.58 3.80 2.18
C ARG A 87 16.94 5.16 2.43
N ASP A 88 17.28 6.18 1.65
CA ASP A 88 16.88 7.58 1.89
C ASP A 88 15.34 7.77 1.88
N MET A 89 14.60 6.80 1.34
CA MET A 89 13.15 6.80 1.27
C MET A 89 12.48 5.75 2.18
N SER A 90 13.23 5.14 3.11
CA SER A 90 12.69 4.14 4.04
C SER A 90 11.81 4.79 5.11
N ARG A 91 10.65 4.18 5.41
CA ARG A 91 9.71 4.71 6.41
C ARG A 91 8.92 3.62 7.11
N GLN A 92 8.58 3.84 8.39
CA GLN A 92 7.68 2.95 9.13
C GLN A 92 6.23 3.32 8.79
N VAL A 93 5.48 2.39 8.20
CA VAL A 93 4.10 2.64 7.73
C VAL A 93 3.04 1.93 8.56
N VAL A 94 3.39 0.77 9.14
CA VAL A 94 2.57 0.04 10.12
C VAL A 94 3.43 -0.20 11.35
N SER A 95 2.89 -0.16 12.57
CA SER A 95 3.70 -0.45 13.76
C SER A 95 4.26 -1.88 13.72
N LYS A 96 5.48 -2.08 14.23
CA LYS A 96 6.12 -3.40 14.29
C LYS A 96 5.26 -4.43 15.03
N GLU A 97 4.60 -3.98 16.09
CA GLU A 97 3.66 -4.79 16.88
C GLU A 97 2.48 -5.28 16.03
N ASN A 98 1.78 -4.37 15.34
CA ASN A 98 0.63 -4.73 14.52
C ASN A 98 1.03 -5.58 13.32
N ALA A 99 2.16 -5.28 12.68
CA ALA A 99 2.67 -6.09 11.57
C ALA A 99 2.96 -7.53 12.02
N ARG A 100 3.54 -7.70 13.21
CA ARG A 100 3.82 -9.02 13.77
C ARG A 100 2.55 -9.79 14.11
N LEU A 101 1.54 -9.14 14.68
CA LEU A 101 0.22 -9.75 14.93
C LEU A 101 -0.49 -10.24 13.66
N VAL A 102 -0.16 -9.70 12.49
CA VAL A 102 -0.74 -10.14 11.20
C VAL A 102 0.07 -11.27 10.57
N LEU A 103 1.36 -11.39 10.89
CA LEU A 103 2.26 -12.42 10.38
C LEU A 103 2.22 -13.73 11.18
N ASP A 104 1.92 -13.63 12.47
CA ASP A 104 1.72 -14.78 13.37
C ASP A 104 0.39 -15.50 13.10
#